data_AF-A0A6G8FLA7-F1
#
_entry.id   AF-A0A6G8FLA7-F1
#
_cell.length_a   1.000
_cell.length_b   1.000
_cell.length_c   1.000
_cell.angle_alpha   90.00
_cell.angle_beta   90.00
_cell.angle_gamma   90.00
#
_symmetry.space_group_name_H-M   'P 1'
#
loop_
_entity.id
_entity.type
_entity.pdbx_description
1 polymer ?
#
loop_
_entity_poly.entity_id
_entity_poly.type
_entity_poly.pdbx_seq_one_letter_code
_entity_poly.pdbx_strand_id
1 'polypeptide(L)'
;MAESFLGSAEVTARSGALARIRVLVRLRFAVMRNVLRRHPWQMVGAIIGAVYGLGVLVSVALGLIGLSFADPEIVTTVLVLGGAALVLGWMVGPIFASGMDRTLDPEKLVVLPISPSVRLAGLAAASLAGIPGIVTLLVAAMTAVAWIRSPLAAVAAIAALVLAPLAAITCVLACQLVISAMSRVAASRRFREVIWGVLLLMLVLLGPIMSGVTSGVMSLVESLPAIAEAVSWSPLGAVWAVPAELAAGDWLPAILKLVIAVATVVLLGWGWRAISQATVGVVGAGSRAKASAGTGWFGRFPDTPRGAIAARTLTYWLRDPRYLQSLIVVLVMPVVFGFVAVNSATPILLPGSTVMVAVLLSLSTFTDVSYDGTAFSTHLLRGVRGIDDRLGRIWSNALLAVPLILLVAVATTAIVGRFDQLPTLLGLTASVTLGGFGVASVCSALFVMPVPQSGESPFISKPGAGMLSMVGMAGSYGSLTVLSLPAIGFSIAAGITGEAWLAWTTLAVGVITGAVVFTIGVRWGAAIYDRRAPELYARVVAQG
;
A
#
# COMPACT_ATOMS: atom_id res chain seq x y z
N MET A 1 -8.42 -70.86 -3.90
CA MET A 1 -7.77 -71.28 -2.64
C MET A 1 -6.79 -70.17 -2.29
N ALA A 2 -7.32 -69.06 -1.78
CA ALA A 2 -7.61 -68.82 -0.36
C ALA A 2 -6.37 -68.25 0.35
N GLU A 3 -6.52 -66.99 0.78
CA GLU A 3 -6.02 -66.45 2.05
C GLU A 3 -4.64 -66.91 2.53
N SER A 4 -3.59 -66.08 2.40
CA SER A 4 -2.42 -66.18 3.31
C SER A 4 -1.37 -65.06 3.24
N PHE A 5 -1.68 -63.84 2.77
CA PHE A 5 -0.71 -62.74 2.86
C PHE A 5 -1.31 -61.43 3.39
N LEU A 6 -2.21 -61.53 4.39
CA LEU A 6 -2.36 -60.47 5.38
C LEU A 6 -1.23 -60.62 6.40
N GLY A 7 0.01 -60.38 5.95
CA GLY A 7 1.05 -59.95 6.86
C GLY A 7 0.60 -58.61 7.40
N SER A 8 0.22 -58.59 8.67
CA SER A 8 -0.02 -57.41 9.48
C SER A 8 1.24 -56.54 9.44
N ALA A 9 1.38 -55.75 8.37
CA ALA A 9 2.23 -54.59 8.39
C ALA A 9 1.57 -53.64 9.39
N GLU A 10 1.99 -53.74 10.65
CA GLU A 10 1.88 -52.68 11.62
C GLU A 10 2.27 -51.40 10.88
N VAL A 11 1.26 -50.59 10.54
CA VAL A 11 1.46 -49.19 10.17
C VAL A 11 1.91 -48.53 11.45
N THR A 12 3.18 -48.72 11.78
CA THR A 12 3.87 -48.02 12.84
C THR A 12 3.66 -46.54 12.56
N ALA A 13 2.84 -45.90 13.40
CA ALA A 13 2.50 -44.50 13.31
C ALA A 13 3.76 -43.66 13.48
N ARG A 14 4.57 -43.50 12.43
CA ARG A 14 5.73 -42.60 12.36
C ARG A 14 5.30 -41.13 12.26
N SER A 15 4.30 -40.70 13.01
CA SER A 15 3.74 -39.34 12.87
C SER A 15 3.80 -38.52 14.17
N GLY A 16 4.92 -38.62 14.88
CA GLY A 16 5.28 -37.64 15.91
C GLY A 16 5.25 -36.20 15.36
N ALA A 17 5.01 -35.21 16.24
CA ALA A 17 4.94 -33.79 15.88
C ALA A 17 6.15 -33.32 15.05
N LEU A 18 7.35 -33.77 15.42
CA LEU A 18 8.61 -33.44 14.75
C LEU A 18 8.70 -33.98 13.32
N ALA A 19 8.19 -35.18 13.06
CA ALA A 19 8.17 -35.76 11.72
C ALA A 19 7.27 -34.93 10.78
N ARG A 20 6.12 -34.47 11.28
CA ARG A 20 5.19 -33.61 10.53
C ARG A 20 5.79 -32.22 10.27
N ILE A 21 6.46 -31.62 11.25
CA ILE A 21 7.20 -30.36 11.08
C ILE A 21 8.28 -30.51 9.99
N ARG A 22 9.07 -31.58 10.04
CA ARG A 22 10.12 -31.86 9.03
C ARG A 22 9.55 -31.97 7.62
N VAL A 23 8.40 -32.62 7.45
CA VAL A 23 7.71 -32.73 6.16
C VAL A 23 7.27 -31.35 5.65
N LEU A 24 6.68 -30.51 6.51
CA LEU A 24 6.29 -29.14 6.13
C LEU A 24 7.48 -28.29 5.69
N VAL A 25 8.60 -28.38 6.41
CA VAL A 25 9.84 -27.68 6.03
C VAL A 25 10.34 -28.18 4.67
N ARG A 26 10.41 -29.50 4.46
CA ARG A 26 10.81 -30.08 3.16
C ARG A 26 9.88 -29.65 2.02
N LEU A 27 8.58 -29.60 2.27
CA LEU A 27 7.59 -29.17 1.28
C LEU A 27 7.84 -27.73 0.84
N ARG A 28 8.16 -26.81 1.77
CA ARG A 28 8.51 -25.42 1.45
C ARG A 28 9.68 -25.32 0.47
N PHE A 29 10.77 -26.03 0.74
CA PHE A 29 11.93 -26.02 -0.15
C PHE A 29 11.66 -26.71 -1.49
N ALA A 30 10.86 -27.78 -1.50
CA ALA A 30 10.47 -28.45 -2.73
C ALA A 30 9.65 -27.55 -3.65
N VAL A 31 8.67 -26.82 -3.09
CA VAL A 31 7.85 -25.84 -3.83
C VAL A 31 8.73 -24.70 -4.35
N MET A 32 9.55 -24.09 -3.50
CA MET A 32 10.45 -23.00 -3.90
C MET A 32 11.38 -23.42 -5.05
N ARG A 33 11.98 -24.61 -4.95
CA ARG A 33 12.83 -25.18 -6.01
C ARG A 33 12.04 -25.39 -7.30
N ASN A 34 10.83 -25.92 -7.24
CA ASN A 34 10.03 -26.19 -8.43
C ASN A 34 9.57 -24.90 -9.12
N VAL A 35 9.28 -23.84 -8.36
CA VAL A 35 8.94 -22.51 -8.88
C VAL A 35 10.15 -21.90 -9.61
N LEU A 36 11.31 -21.88 -8.95
CA LEU A 36 12.56 -21.35 -9.52
C LEU A 36 12.98 -22.09 -10.81
N ARG A 37 12.75 -23.40 -10.90
CA ARG A 37 13.09 -24.18 -12.10
C ARG A 37 12.17 -23.93 -13.29
N ARG A 38 10.92 -23.48 -13.05
CA ARG A 38 9.93 -23.26 -14.12
C ARG A 38 9.97 -21.84 -14.70
N HIS A 39 10.49 -20.86 -13.96
CA HIS A 39 10.54 -19.46 -14.38
C HIS A 39 11.97 -18.89 -14.31
N PRO A 40 12.71 -18.82 -15.44
CA PRO A 40 14.11 -18.41 -15.43
C PRO A 40 14.34 -16.98 -14.91
N TRP A 41 13.40 -16.06 -15.16
CA TRP A 41 13.45 -14.69 -14.61
C TRP A 41 13.32 -14.65 -13.08
N GLN A 42 12.54 -15.56 -12.47
CA GLN A 42 12.46 -15.67 -11.01
C GLN A 42 13.76 -16.24 -10.43
N MET A 43 14.44 -17.12 -11.17
CA MET A 43 15.78 -17.60 -10.79
C MET A 43 16.82 -16.48 -10.83
N VAL A 44 16.81 -15.63 -11.87
CA VAL A 44 17.68 -14.45 -11.95
C VAL A 44 17.40 -13.51 -10.78
N GLY A 45 16.13 -13.20 -10.48
CA GLY A 45 15.76 -12.38 -9.33
C GLY A 45 16.22 -12.98 -8.00
N ALA A 46 16.13 -14.30 -7.83
CA ALA A 46 16.61 -15.00 -6.64
C ALA A 46 18.14 -14.95 -6.50
N ILE A 47 18.90 -15.06 -7.61
CA ILE A 47 20.36 -14.93 -7.61
C ILE A 47 20.78 -13.51 -7.22
N ILE A 48 20.17 -12.49 -7.84
CA ILE A 48 20.44 -11.08 -7.52
C ILE A 48 20.12 -10.81 -6.04
N GLY A 49 18.97 -11.28 -5.56
CA GLY A 49 18.60 -11.16 -4.15
C GLY A 49 19.57 -11.87 -3.20
N ALA A 50 20.09 -13.04 -3.58
CA ALA A 50 21.07 -13.78 -2.79
C ALA A 50 22.43 -13.05 -2.75
N VAL A 51 22.92 -12.53 -3.88
CA VAL A 51 24.16 -11.74 -3.95
C VAL A 51 24.03 -10.46 -3.13
N TYR A 52 22.91 -9.75 -3.26
CA TYR A 52 22.65 -8.55 -2.47
C TYR A 52 22.58 -8.87 -0.96
N GLY A 53 21.86 -9.93 -0.58
CA GLY A 53 21.78 -10.39 0.79
C GLY A 53 23.14 -10.79 1.38
N LEU A 54 23.99 -11.43 0.57
CA LEU A 54 25.37 -11.74 0.95
C LEU A 54 26.20 -10.45 1.13
N GLY A 55 26.05 -9.49 0.23
CA GLY A 55 26.69 -8.17 0.35
C GLY A 55 26.32 -7.48 1.67
N VAL A 56 25.03 -7.42 2.00
CA VAL A 56 24.54 -6.87 3.27
C VAL A 56 25.13 -7.63 4.47
N LEU A 57 25.17 -8.95 4.41
CA LEU A 57 25.75 -9.78 5.48
C LEU A 57 27.24 -9.45 5.70
N VAL A 58 28.01 -9.31 4.61
CA VAL A 58 29.43 -8.93 4.67
C VAL A 58 29.59 -7.51 5.23
N SER A 59 28.76 -6.56 4.81
CA SER A 59 28.80 -5.19 5.34
C SER A 59 28.49 -5.14 6.83
N VAL A 60 27.49 -5.90 7.30
CA VAL A 60 27.16 -6.02 8.72
C VAL A 60 28.31 -6.67 9.49
N ALA A 61 28.91 -7.74 8.95
CA ALA A 61 30.05 -8.39 9.57
C ALA A 61 31.24 -7.42 9.74
N LEU A 62 31.60 -6.69 8.68
CA LEU A 62 32.65 -5.66 8.73
C LEU A 62 32.30 -4.53 9.71
N GLY A 63 31.04 -4.10 9.74
CA GLY A 63 30.54 -3.10 10.69
C GLY A 63 30.66 -3.56 12.14
N LEU A 64 30.30 -4.80 12.46
CA LEU A 64 30.43 -5.39 13.79
C LEU A 64 31.90 -5.57 14.21
N ILE A 65 32.77 -5.92 13.26
CA ILE A 65 34.22 -5.95 13.50
C ILE A 65 34.72 -4.53 13.83
N GLY A 66 34.33 -3.52 13.05
CA GLY A 66 34.68 -2.12 13.33
C GLY A 66 34.15 -1.64 14.68
N LEU A 67 32.91 -2.02 15.02
CA LEU A 67 32.27 -1.69 16.29
C LEU A 67 33.01 -2.29 17.49
N SER A 68 33.70 -3.43 17.33
CA SER A 68 34.52 -4.01 18.41
C SER A 68 35.70 -3.15 18.87
N PHE A 69 36.06 -2.10 18.10
CA PHE A 69 37.07 -1.12 18.45
C PHE A 69 36.50 0.14 19.11
N ALA A 70 35.17 0.30 19.15
CA ALA A 70 34.51 1.46 19.72
C ALA A 70 34.28 1.31 21.23
N ASP A 71 33.90 2.40 21.88
CA ASP A 71 33.53 2.40 23.29
C ASP A 71 32.30 1.52 23.55
N PRO A 72 32.23 0.79 24.69
CA PRO A 72 31.12 -0.12 25.00
C PRO A 72 29.73 0.53 24.95
N GLU A 73 29.62 1.83 25.23
CA GLU A 73 28.38 2.60 25.13
C GLU A 73 27.89 2.71 23.67
N ILE A 74 28.80 2.93 22.72
CA ILE A 74 28.52 2.97 21.28
C ILE A 74 28.13 1.57 20.79
N VAL A 75 28.85 0.53 21.24
CA VAL A 75 28.51 -0.87 20.94
C VAL A 75 27.08 -1.18 21.36
N THR A 76 26.72 -0.84 22.60
CA THR A 76 25.38 -1.06 23.17
C THR A 76 24.32 -0.33 22.37
N THR A 77 24.54 0.96 22.10
CA THR A 77 23.60 1.82 21.36
C THR A 77 23.32 1.25 19.97
N VAL A 78 24.37 0.90 19.23
CA VAL A 78 24.25 0.37 17.86
C VAL A 78 23.56 -0.99 17.85
N LEU A 79 23.91 -1.90 18.77
CA LEU A 79 23.31 -3.24 18.82
C LEU A 79 21.84 -3.23 19.24
N VAL A 80 21.48 -2.42 20.24
CA VAL A 80 20.09 -2.32 20.73
C VAL A 80 19.20 -1.65 19.69
N LEU A 81 19.63 -0.52 19.11
CA LEU A 81 18.85 0.17 18.08
C LEU A 81 18.82 -0.60 16.76
N GLY A 82 19.95 -1.16 16.33
CA GLY A 82 20.03 -1.99 15.13
C GLY A 82 19.20 -3.27 15.26
N GLY A 83 19.21 -3.90 16.43
CA GLY A 83 18.39 -5.06 16.75
C GLY A 83 16.89 -4.75 16.78
N ALA A 84 16.49 -3.62 17.38
CA ALA A 84 15.11 -3.16 17.37
C ALA A 84 14.64 -2.83 15.93
N ALA A 85 15.49 -2.16 15.14
CA ALA A 85 15.23 -1.88 13.73
C ALA A 85 15.07 -3.17 12.90
N LEU A 86 15.84 -4.22 13.21
CA LEU A 86 15.71 -5.53 12.58
C LEU A 86 14.34 -6.16 12.88
N VAL A 87 13.88 -6.14 14.13
CA VAL A 87 12.55 -6.65 14.51
C VAL A 87 11.45 -5.86 13.79
N LEU A 88 11.55 -4.53 13.76
CA LEU A 88 10.61 -3.66 13.04
C LEU A 88 10.62 -3.93 11.54
N GLY A 89 11.78 -4.13 10.93
CA GLY A 89 11.92 -4.49 9.52
C GLY A 89 11.20 -5.80 9.19
N TRP A 90 11.24 -6.79 10.08
CA TRP A 90 10.50 -8.04 9.95
C TRP A 90 8.98 -7.87 10.11
N MET A 91 8.52 -6.92 10.93
CA MET A 91 7.10 -6.59 11.06
C MET A 91 6.59 -5.84 9.82
N VAL A 92 7.39 -4.95 9.26
CA VAL A 92 7.00 -4.05 8.17
C VAL A 92 7.16 -4.72 6.79
N GLY A 93 8.18 -5.56 6.60
CA GLY A 93 8.48 -6.20 5.32
C GLY A 93 7.28 -6.90 4.64
N PRO A 94 6.47 -7.71 5.36
CA PRO A 94 5.29 -8.35 4.79
C PRO A 94 4.21 -7.38 4.28
N ILE A 95 4.17 -6.15 4.79
CA ILE A 95 3.19 -5.14 4.38
C ILE A 95 3.44 -4.74 2.92
N PHE A 96 4.70 -4.49 2.58
CA PHE A 96 5.12 -4.12 1.23
C PHE A 96 5.14 -5.30 0.25
N ALA A 97 5.41 -6.51 0.75
CA ALA A 97 5.42 -7.74 -0.05
C ALA A 97 4.04 -8.39 -0.24
N SER A 98 2.97 -7.77 0.29
CA SER A 98 1.61 -8.29 0.24
C SER A 98 1.08 -8.34 -1.21
N GLY A 99 1.20 -9.50 -1.84
CA GLY A 99 0.86 -9.71 -3.25
C GLY A 99 1.71 -10.81 -3.92
N MET A 100 2.86 -11.16 -3.32
CA MET A 100 3.67 -12.29 -3.79
C MET A 100 3.16 -13.63 -3.24
N ASP A 101 3.41 -14.67 -4.04
CA ASP A 101 2.77 -15.98 -4.02
C ASP A 101 2.70 -16.64 -2.63
N ARG A 102 1.49 -16.70 -2.06
CA ARG A 102 1.20 -17.26 -0.74
C ARG A 102 0.97 -18.78 -0.80
N THR A 103 1.99 -19.50 -1.26
CA THR A 103 1.89 -20.96 -1.48
C THR A 103 1.82 -21.76 -0.18
N LEU A 104 2.23 -21.18 0.96
CA LEU A 104 2.19 -21.80 2.30
C LEU A 104 1.45 -20.94 3.33
N ASP A 105 0.19 -20.60 3.04
CA ASP A 105 -0.65 -19.96 4.05
C ASP A 105 -1.10 -20.96 5.12
N PRO A 106 -1.09 -20.57 6.41
CA PRO A 106 -1.64 -21.39 7.49
C PRO A 106 -3.12 -21.75 7.24
N GLU A 107 -3.85 -20.91 6.50
CA GLU A 107 -5.23 -21.10 6.07
C GLU A 107 -5.39 -22.25 5.06
N LYS A 108 -4.46 -22.40 4.11
CA LYS A 108 -4.47 -23.51 3.14
C LYS A 108 -4.11 -24.85 3.80
N LEU A 109 -3.32 -24.80 4.87
CA LEU A 109 -2.94 -25.96 5.68
C LEU A 109 -4.03 -26.36 6.70
N VAL A 110 -5.13 -25.60 6.82
CA VAL A 110 -6.29 -25.96 7.67
C VAL A 110 -6.97 -27.24 7.21
N VAL A 111 -6.99 -27.48 5.90
CA VAL A 111 -7.62 -28.65 5.28
C VAL A 111 -6.88 -29.95 5.66
N LEU A 112 -5.61 -29.86 6.06
CA LEU A 112 -4.82 -31.02 6.48
C LEU A 112 -5.10 -31.35 7.96
N PRO A 113 -5.27 -32.65 8.32
CA PRO A 113 -5.53 -33.11 9.68
C PRO A 113 -4.28 -33.04 10.57
N ILE A 114 -3.82 -31.82 10.82
CA ILE A 114 -2.64 -31.49 11.63
C ILE A 114 -3.11 -30.61 12.79
N SER A 115 -2.64 -30.90 14.01
CA SER A 115 -3.02 -30.09 15.17
C SER A 115 -2.52 -28.64 15.03
N PRO A 116 -3.26 -27.64 15.56
CA PRO A 116 -2.89 -26.23 15.42
C PRO A 116 -1.48 -25.93 15.92
N SER A 117 -1.05 -26.55 17.02
CA SER A 117 0.29 -26.39 17.59
C SER A 117 1.39 -26.86 16.63
N VAL A 118 1.20 -28.03 15.99
CA VAL A 118 2.19 -28.61 15.06
C VAL A 118 2.26 -27.83 13.76
N ARG A 119 1.11 -27.30 13.29
CA ARG A 119 1.05 -26.44 12.10
C ARG A 119 1.81 -25.13 12.30
N LEU A 120 1.55 -24.42 13.41
CA LEU A 120 2.22 -23.16 13.73
C LEU A 120 3.71 -23.36 13.97
N ALA A 121 4.10 -24.40 14.73
CA ALA A 121 5.51 -24.74 14.93
C ALA A 121 6.20 -25.11 13.60
N GLY A 122 5.52 -25.85 12.73
CA GLY A 122 6.01 -26.21 11.40
C GLY A 122 6.23 -24.98 10.51
N LEU A 123 5.31 -24.01 10.56
CA LEU A 123 5.43 -22.77 9.80
C LEU A 123 6.52 -21.85 10.36
N ALA A 124 6.65 -21.73 11.68
CA ALA A 124 7.72 -20.97 12.32
C ALA A 124 9.10 -21.58 11.98
N ALA A 125 9.24 -22.90 12.10
CA ALA A 125 10.46 -23.61 11.72
C ALA A 125 10.78 -23.46 10.23
N ALA A 126 9.77 -23.52 9.36
CA ALA A 126 9.95 -23.33 7.91
C ALA A 126 10.33 -21.89 7.56
N SER A 127 9.83 -20.89 8.28
CA SER A 127 10.21 -19.49 8.11
C SER A 127 11.61 -19.19 8.65
N LEU A 128 11.99 -19.78 9.78
CA LEU A 128 13.33 -19.68 10.34
C LEU A 128 14.38 -20.35 9.44
N ALA A 129 14.04 -21.50 8.85
CA ALA A 129 14.89 -22.18 7.88
C ALA A 129 14.99 -21.46 6.52
N GLY A 130 14.10 -20.50 6.24
CA GLY A 130 14.17 -19.69 5.03
C GLY A 130 15.42 -18.80 5.00
N ILE A 131 15.82 -18.36 3.81
CA ILE A 131 17.00 -17.49 3.61
C ILE A 131 17.00 -16.29 4.57
N PRO A 132 15.90 -15.52 4.73
CA PRO A 132 15.89 -14.38 5.66
C PRO A 132 16.08 -14.79 7.13
N GLY A 133 15.53 -15.94 7.54
CA GLY A 133 15.66 -16.46 8.89
C GLY A 133 17.09 -16.92 9.21
N ILE A 134 17.75 -17.58 8.25
CA ILE A 134 19.17 -17.96 8.34
C ILE A 134 20.05 -16.71 8.44
N VAL A 135 19.84 -15.71 7.57
CA VAL A 135 20.60 -14.45 7.59
C VAL A 135 20.41 -13.73 8.93
N THR A 136 19.19 -13.65 9.45
CA THR A 136 18.89 -13.03 10.75
C THR A 136 19.59 -13.76 11.90
N LEU A 137 19.59 -15.09 11.89
CA LEU A 137 20.30 -15.91 12.87
C LEU A 137 21.82 -15.68 12.82
N LEU A 138 22.40 -15.64 11.61
CA LEU A 138 23.82 -15.37 11.42
C LEU A 138 24.20 -13.97 11.89
N VAL A 139 23.43 -12.94 11.52
CA VAL A 139 23.63 -11.56 11.99
C VAL A 139 23.55 -11.50 13.52
N ALA A 140 22.53 -12.12 14.12
CA ALA A 140 22.39 -12.13 15.57
C ALA A 140 23.58 -12.83 16.25
N ALA A 141 24.05 -13.95 15.71
CA ALA A 141 25.24 -14.65 16.23
C ALA A 141 26.52 -13.82 16.06
N MET A 142 26.68 -13.11 14.93
CA MET A 142 27.84 -12.26 14.69
C MET A 142 27.94 -11.07 15.65
N THR A 143 26.85 -10.66 16.32
CA THR A 143 26.92 -9.61 17.36
C THR A 143 27.86 -9.98 18.51
N ALA A 144 28.15 -11.28 18.72
CA ALA A 144 29.18 -11.74 19.65
C ALA A 144 30.56 -11.15 19.35
N VAL A 145 30.86 -10.87 18.07
CA VAL A 145 32.15 -10.28 17.64
C VAL A 145 32.37 -8.89 18.22
N ALA A 146 31.30 -8.12 18.41
CA ALA A 146 31.38 -6.76 18.94
C ALA A 146 31.87 -6.71 20.40
N TRP A 147 31.78 -7.83 21.13
CA TRP A 147 32.12 -7.90 22.56
C TRP A 147 33.48 -8.49 22.87
N ILE A 148 34.24 -8.95 21.85
CA ILE A 148 35.48 -9.72 22.00
C ILE A 148 36.56 -9.00 22.84
N ARG A 149 36.52 -7.66 22.94
CA ARG A 149 37.53 -6.85 23.63
C ARG A 149 37.12 -6.35 25.02
N SER A 150 35.93 -6.68 25.49
CA SER A 150 35.45 -6.25 26.81
C SER A 150 36.11 -7.04 27.96
N PRO A 151 36.15 -6.51 29.20
CA PRO A 151 36.76 -7.20 30.35
C PRO A 151 36.13 -8.56 30.64
N LEU A 152 34.82 -8.68 30.39
CA LEU A 152 34.01 -9.91 30.47
C LEU A 152 33.63 -10.44 29.07
N ALA A 153 34.51 -10.27 28.08
CA ALA A 153 34.26 -10.60 26.67
C ALA A 153 33.74 -12.02 26.44
N ALA A 154 34.29 -13.01 27.14
CA ALA A 154 33.87 -14.40 26.98
C ALA A 154 32.40 -14.59 27.39
N VAL A 155 31.97 -13.96 28.49
CA VAL A 155 30.60 -14.10 29.01
C VAL A 155 29.60 -13.39 28.08
N ALA A 156 29.92 -12.16 27.66
CA ALA A 156 29.07 -11.39 26.75
C ALA A 156 28.96 -12.04 25.35
N ALA A 157 30.07 -12.55 24.80
CA ALA A 157 30.07 -13.23 23.50
C ALA A 157 29.29 -14.55 23.53
N ILE A 158 29.45 -15.35 24.60
CA ILE A 158 28.67 -16.58 24.78
C ILE A 158 27.18 -16.25 24.92
N ALA A 159 26.84 -15.23 25.72
CA ALA A 159 25.45 -14.79 25.88
C ALA A 159 24.84 -14.35 24.54
N ALA A 160 25.56 -13.56 23.74
CA ALA A 160 25.09 -13.15 22.41
C ALA A 160 24.84 -14.35 21.49
N LEU A 161 25.72 -15.35 21.51
CA LEU A 161 25.56 -16.57 20.70
C LEU A 161 24.34 -17.41 21.15
N VAL A 162 24.14 -17.55 22.47
CA VAL A 162 23.01 -18.28 23.05
C VAL A 162 21.68 -17.55 22.81
N LEU A 163 21.70 -16.21 22.74
CA LEU A 163 20.51 -15.39 22.50
C LEU A 163 20.18 -15.20 21.01
N ALA A 164 21.10 -15.50 20.10
CA ALA A 164 20.87 -15.38 18.66
C ALA A 164 19.61 -16.14 18.16
N PRO A 165 19.35 -17.40 18.58
CA PRO A 165 18.10 -18.09 18.26
C PRO A 165 16.86 -17.37 18.80
N LEU A 166 16.94 -16.81 20.01
CA LEU A 166 15.84 -16.08 20.64
C LEU A 166 15.50 -14.80 19.86
N ALA A 167 16.52 -14.05 19.43
CA ALA A 167 16.36 -12.89 18.56
C ALA A 167 15.72 -13.25 17.22
N ALA A 168 16.22 -14.31 16.57
CA ALA A 168 15.69 -14.76 15.28
C ALA A 168 14.23 -15.25 15.39
N ILE A 169 13.89 -15.99 16.45
CA ILE A 169 12.51 -16.42 16.73
C ILE A 169 11.61 -15.22 16.98
N THR A 170 12.08 -14.21 17.71
CA THR A 170 11.32 -12.96 17.96
C THR A 170 10.95 -12.28 16.64
N CYS A 171 11.92 -12.11 15.73
CA CYS A 171 11.69 -11.56 14.39
C CYS A 171 10.66 -12.36 13.59
N VAL A 172 10.81 -13.70 13.56
CA VAL A 172 9.90 -14.57 12.81
C VAL A 172 8.49 -14.54 13.39
N LEU A 173 8.33 -14.62 14.72
CA LEU A 173 7.02 -14.60 15.36
C LEU A 173 6.34 -13.25 15.20
N ALA A 174 7.08 -12.13 15.32
CA ALA A 174 6.56 -10.80 15.08
C ALA A 174 6.04 -10.64 13.64
N CYS A 175 6.82 -11.11 12.66
CA CYS A 175 6.42 -11.15 11.26
C CYS A 175 5.15 -11.99 11.04
N GLN A 176 5.09 -13.19 11.60
CA GLN A 176 3.93 -14.08 11.43
C GLN A 176 2.67 -13.57 12.13
N LEU A 177 2.82 -12.90 13.27
CA LEU A 177 1.74 -12.20 13.95
C LEU A 177 1.17 -11.10 13.07
N VAL A 178 2.02 -10.26 12.47
CA VAL A 178 1.59 -9.20 11.54
C VAL A 178 0.92 -9.80 10.31
N ILE A 179 1.49 -10.83 9.68
CA ILE A 179 0.87 -11.50 8.51
C ILE A 179 -0.53 -12.03 8.85
N SER A 180 -0.70 -12.67 10.01
CA SER A 180 -1.98 -13.26 10.43
C SER A 180 -2.99 -12.20 10.86
N ALA A 181 -2.54 -11.11 11.47
CA ALA A 181 -3.37 -9.95 11.74
C ALA A 181 -3.82 -9.32 10.42
N MET A 182 -2.90 -9.11 9.48
CA MET A 182 -3.19 -8.56 8.16
C MET A 182 -4.18 -9.42 7.38
N SER A 183 -4.12 -10.76 7.45
CA SER A 183 -5.10 -11.60 6.72
C SER A 183 -6.53 -11.40 7.24
N ARG A 184 -6.70 -11.28 8.56
CA ARG A 184 -7.98 -10.94 9.20
C ARG A 184 -8.49 -9.57 8.79
N VAL A 185 -7.62 -8.58 8.84
CA VAL A 185 -8.08 -7.21 8.60
C VAL A 185 -8.19 -6.93 7.09
N ALA A 186 -7.41 -7.59 6.23
CA ALA A 186 -7.53 -7.55 4.76
C ALA A 186 -8.78 -8.26 4.22
N ALA A 187 -9.46 -9.09 5.03
CA ALA A 187 -10.81 -9.57 4.76
C ALA A 187 -11.85 -8.44 4.87
N SER A 188 -11.55 -7.39 5.66
CA SER A 188 -12.33 -6.15 5.62
C SER A 188 -11.82 -5.28 4.46
N ARG A 189 -12.66 -5.14 3.44
CA ARG A 189 -12.42 -4.30 2.24
C ARG A 189 -11.90 -2.90 2.60
N ARG A 190 -12.46 -2.33 3.68
CA ARG A 190 -12.15 -0.99 4.19
C ARG A 190 -10.73 -0.83 4.75
N PHE A 191 -10.13 -1.88 5.32
CA PHE A 191 -8.78 -1.76 5.89
C PHE A 191 -7.68 -1.89 4.85
N ARG A 192 -7.92 -2.67 3.79
CA ARG A 192 -7.02 -2.68 2.64
C ARG A 192 -6.91 -1.27 2.04
N GLU A 193 -8.05 -0.61 1.87
CA GLU A 193 -8.13 0.77 1.38
C GLU A 193 -7.43 1.76 2.32
N VAL A 194 -7.63 1.63 3.64
CA VAL A 194 -6.97 2.48 4.64
C VAL A 194 -5.46 2.25 4.69
N ILE A 195 -4.98 1.00 4.68
CA ILE A 195 -3.54 0.70 4.65
C ILE A 195 -2.90 1.28 3.40
N TRP A 196 -3.49 1.11 2.22
CA TRP A 196 -2.91 1.66 1.00
C TRP A 196 -2.96 3.18 0.98
N GLY A 197 -4.04 3.78 1.50
CA GLY A 197 -4.12 5.23 1.70
C GLY A 197 -3.04 5.73 2.66
N VAL A 198 -2.80 5.02 3.76
CA VAL A 198 -1.76 5.35 4.75
C VAL A 198 -0.36 5.13 4.18
N LEU A 199 -0.11 4.05 3.44
CA LEU A 199 1.19 3.79 2.78
C LEU A 199 1.48 4.84 1.71
N LEU A 200 0.48 5.20 0.90
CA LEU A 200 0.61 6.27 -0.10
C LEU A 200 0.82 7.63 0.58
N LEU A 201 0.07 7.92 1.65
CA LEU A 201 0.27 9.11 2.46
C LEU A 201 1.68 9.14 3.05
N MET A 202 2.16 8.02 3.59
CA MET A 202 3.51 7.92 4.16
C MET A 202 4.59 8.09 3.08
N LEU A 203 4.39 7.55 1.88
CA LEU A 203 5.28 7.73 0.74
C LEU A 203 5.31 9.20 0.28
N VAL A 204 4.15 9.85 0.24
CA VAL A 204 4.01 11.27 -0.07
C VAL A 204 4.67 12.15 1.00
N LEU A 205 4.50 11.77 2.26
CA LEU A 205 5.11 12.45 3.40
C LEU A 205 6.59 12.11 3.56
N LEU A 206 7.14 11.15 2.79
CA LEU A 206 8.55 10.77 2.89
C LEU A 206 9.47 11.94 2.59
N GLY A 207 9.14 12.81 1.62
CA GLY A 207 9.89 14.05 1.36
C GLY A 207 9.92 14.99 2.57
N PRO A 208 8.75 15.43 3.09
CA PRO A 208 8.64 16.19 4.33
C PRO A 208 9.34 15.55 5.54
N ILE A 209 9.18 14.24 5.71
CA ILE A 209 9.77 13.48 6.82
C ILE A 209 11.29 13.46 6.68
N MET A 210 11.83 13.16 5.49
CA MET A 210 13.28 13.15 5.26
C MET A 210 13.89 14.54 5.42
N SER A 211 13.20 15.59 4.95
CA SER A 211 13.63 16.98 5.16
C SER A 211 13.65 17.36 6.64
N GLY A 212 12.57 17.04 7.39
CA GLY A 212 12.50 17.28 8.83
C GLY A 212 13.51 16.46 9.63
N VAL A 213 13.78 15.22 9.22
CA VAL A 213 14.83 14.37 9.78
C VAL A 213 16.19 15.02 9.58
N THR A 214 16.49 15.55 8.39
CA THR A 214 17.80 16.16 8.06
C THR A 214 18.09 17.39 8.94
N SER A 215 17.06 18.17 9.28
CA SER A 215 17.16 19.32 10.19
C SER A 215 17.28 18.93 11.67
N GLY A 216 16.86 17.72 12.06
CA GLY A 216 16.87 17.23 13.45
C GLY A 216 18.02 16.27 13.82
N VAL A 217 18.81 15.81 12.83
CA VAL A 217 19.81 14.72 13.02
C VAL A 217 20.80 15.02 14.14
N MET A 218 21.32 16.24 14.26
CA MET A 218 22.32 16.55 15.29
C MET A 218 21.75 16.44 16.72
N SER A 219 20.51 16.85 16.96
CA SER A 219 19.85 16.65 18.26
C SER A 219 19.47 15.18 18.52
N LEU A 220 19.19 14.43 17.45
CA LEU A 220 18.86 13.00 17.55
C LEU A 220 20.09 12.18 17.92
N VAL A 221 21.26 12.48 17.34
CA VAL A 221 22.51 11.73 17.59
C VAL A 221 22.91 11.81 19.06
N GLU A 222 22.81 12.99 19.68
CA GLU A 222 23.06 13.17 21.12
C GLU A 222 22.04 12.44 22.00
N SER A 223 20.83 12.23 21.49
CA SER A 223 19.76 11.51 22.21
C SER A 223 19.80 9.99 22.00
N LEU A 224 20.61 9.47 21.07
CA LEU A 224 20.64 8.03 20.74
C LEU A 224 20.94 7.12 21.93
N PRO A 225 21.88 7.45 22.84
CA PRO A 225 22.13 6.61 24.01
C PRO A 225 20.91 6.50 24.94
N ALA A 226 20.23 7.63 25.21
CA ALA A 226 19.02 7.66 26.03
C ALA A 226 17.86 6.89 25.39
N ILE A 227 17.73 6.99 24.06
CA ILE A 227 16.73 6.21 23.30
C ILE A 227 17.09 4.71 23.36
N ALA A 228 18.35 4.35 23.18
CA ALA A 228 18.80 2.97 23.28
C ALA A 228 18.55 2.39 24.67
N GLU A 229 18.76 3.18 25.73
CA GLU A 229 18.44 2.78 27.09
C GLU A 229 16.94 2.49 27.26
N ALA A 230 16.06 3.40 26.82
CA ALA A 230 14.62 3.19 26.87
C ALA A 230 14.17 1.97 26.03
N VAL A 231 14.74 1.80 24.83
CA VAL A 231 14.46 0.66 23.93
C VAL A 231 15.01 -0.64 24.52
N SER A 232 16.08 -0.61 25.31
CA SER A 232 16.65 -1.80 25.95
C SER A 232 15.70 -2.46 26.97
N TRP A 233 14.77 -1.69 27.53
CA TRP A 233 13.70 -2.19 28.40
C TRP A 233 12.43 -2.59 27.64
N SER A 234 12.40 -2.37 26.33
CA SER A 234 11.28 -2.72 25.48
C SER A 234 11.39 -4.17 24.95
N PRO A 235 10.26 -4.80 24.57
CA PRO A 235 10.25 -6.09 23.88
C PRO A 235 11.11 -6.15 22.60
N LEU A 236 11.35 -5.00 21.95
CA LEU A 236 12.13 -4.93 20.70
C LEU A 236 13.64 -4.97 20.94
N GLY A 237 14.10 -4.34 22.03
CA GLY A 237 15.51 -4.13 22.34
C GLY A 237 16.09 -5.08 23.39
N ALA A 238 15.26 -5.67 24.25
CA ALA A 238 15.72 -6.40 25.43
C ALA A 238 16.67 -7.56 25.13
N VAL A 239 16.43 -8.34 24.07
CA VAL A 239 17.31 -9.46 23.66
C VAL A 239 18.74 -8.99 23.36
N TRP A 240 18.86 -7.80 22.76
CA TRP A 240 20.12 -7.25 22.26
C TRP A 240 20.93 -6.55 23.36
N ALA A 241 20.27 -6.15 24.44
CA ALA A 241 20.87 -5.47 25.57
C ALA A 241 21.51 -6.43 26.60
N VAL A 242 21.08 -7.68 26.68
CA VAL A 242 21.60 -8.65 27.69
C VAL A 242 23.12 -8.84 27.61
N PRO A 243 23.75 -9.00 26.42
CA PRO A 243 25.22 -9.09 26.34
C PRO A 243 25.95 -7.83 26.83
N ALA A 244 25.34 -6.65 26.66
CA ALA A 244 25.92 -5.38 27.10
C ALA A 244 25.95 -5.26 28.64
N GLU A 245 24.85 -5.59 29.30
CA GLU A 245 24.77 -5.58 30.77
C GLU A 245 25.74 -6.59 31.40
N LEU A 246 25.90 -7.76 30.78
CA LEU A 246 26.87 -8.77 31.20
C LEU A 246 28.33 -8.32 30.96
N ALA A 247 28.58 -7.56 29.90
CA ALA A 247 29.90 -6.97 29.64
C ALA A 247 30.25 -5.87 30.65
N ALA A 248 29.24 -5.12 31.13
CA ALA A 248 29.38 -4.11 32.19
C ALA A 248 29.51 -4.71 33.60
N GLY A 249 29.12 -5.98 33.79
CA GLY A 249 29.14 -6.66 35.09
C GLY A 249 27.83 -6.53 35.88
N ASP A 250 26.80 -5.95 35.28
CA ASP A 250 25.50 -5.68 35.91
C ASP A 250 24.52 -6.85 35.69
N TRP A 251 24.65 -7.85 36.55
CA TRP A 251 23.87 -9.10 36.45
C TRP A 251 22.36 -8.91 36.64
N LEU A 252 21.94 -7.95 37.47
CA LEU A 252 20.52 -7.74 37.77
C LEU A 252 19.75 -7.18 36.55
N PRO A 253 20.17 -6.07 35.90
CA PRO A 253 19.60 -5.63 34.63
C PRO A 253 19.64 -6.70 33.54
N ALA A 254 20.74 -7.47 33.44
CA ALA A 254 20.86 -8.55 32.46
C ALA A 254 19.76 -9.62 32.61
N ILE A 255 19.49 -10.06 33.85
CA ILE A 255 18.44 -11.04 34.14
C ILE A 255 17.05 -10.47 33.83
N LEU A 256 16.78 -9.22 34.21
CA LEU A 256 15.48 -8.60 33.94
C LEU A 256 15.22 -8.46 32.44
N LYS A 257 16.21 -8.01 31.66
CA LYS A 257 16.10 -7.90 30.19
C LYS A 257 15.98 -9.28 29.53
N LEU A 258 16.63 -10.31 30.07
CA LEU A 258 16.44 -11.69 29.62
C LEU A 258 15.00 -12.19 29.85
N VAL A 259 14.42 -11.89 31.01
CA VAL A 259 13.02 -12.22 31.31
C VAL A 259 12.07 -11.53 30.31
N ILE A 260 12.30 -10.24 30.01
CA ILE A 260 11.53 -9.49 29.02
C ILE A 260 11.65 -10.14 27.63
N ALA A 261 12.86 -10.52 27.23
CA ALA A 261 13.12 -11.19 25.95
C ALA A 261 12.36 -12.52 25.82
N VAL A 262 12.42 -13.37 26.84
CA VAL A 262 11.71 -14.66 26.85
C VAL A 262 10.19 -14.45 26.88
N ALA A 263 9.70 -13.53 27.73
CA ALA A 263 8.29 -13.19 27.80
C ALA A 263 7.77 -12.68 26.45
N THR A 264 8.56 -11.89 25.72
CA THR A 264 8.22 -11.39 24.39
C THR A 264 7.97 -12.52 23.41
N VAL A 265 8.86 -13.52 23.34
CA VAL A 265 8.69 -14.69 22.47
C VAL A 265 7.43 -15.48 22.82
N VAL A 266 7.17 -15.69 24.12
CA VAL A 266 5.97 -16.40 24.59
C VAL A 266 4.70 -15.64 24.22
N LEU A 267 4.65 -14.33 24.47
CA LEU A 267 3.50 -13.47 24.18
C LEU A 267 3.23 -13.35 22.68
N LEU A 268 4.27 -13.20 21.85
CA LEU A 268 4.15 -13.19 20.40
C LEU A 268 3.63 -14.53 19.88
N GLY A 269 4.14 -15.65 20.40
CA GLY A 269 3.67 -16.99 20.04
C GLY A 269 2.21 -17.23 20.45
N TRP A 270 1.82 -16.77 21.65
CA TRP A 270 0.45 -16.86 22.13
C TRP A 270 -0.51 -15.99 21.33
N GLY A 271 -0.15 -14.73 21.08
CA GLY A 271 -0.92 -13.81 20.25
C GLY A 271 -1.11 -14.34 18.84
N TRP A 272 -0.05 -14.87 18.23
CA TRP A 272 -0.12 -15.45 16.89
C TRP A 272 -1.03 -16.67 16.85
N ARG A 273 -0.95 -17.54 17.86
CA ARG A 273 -1.86 -18.68 18.00
C ARG A 273 -3.31 -18.24 18.14
N ALA A 274 -3.61 -17.28 19.01
CA ALA A 274 -4.97 -16.79 19.23
C ALA A 274 -5.58 -16.20 17.94
N ILE A 275 -4.82 -15.36 17.23
CA ILE A 275 -5.26 -14.75 15.97
C ILE A 275 -5.48 -15.82 14.90
N SER A 276 -4.53 -16.74 14.71
CA SER A 276 -4.62 -17.79 13.69
C SER A 276 -5.81 -18.72 13.91
N GLN A 277 -6.10 -19.12 15.15
CA GLN A 277 -7.27 -19.94 15.49
C GLN A 277 -8.57 -19.20 15.23
N ALA A 278 -8.63 -17.92 15.58
CA ALA A 278 -9.82 -17.13 15.40
C ALA A 278 -10.11 -16.86 13.91
N THR A 279 -9.12 -16.94 13.01
CA THR A 279 -9.32 -16.78 11.55
C THR A 279 -9.97 -18.00 10.90
N VAL A 280 -9.70 -19.21 11.42
CA VAL A 280 -10.24 -20.47 10.87
C VAL A 280 -11.78 -20.52 10.91
N GLY A 281 -12.41 -19.85 11.89
CA GLY A 281 -13.87 -19.79 12.01
C GLY A 281 -14.56 -18.77 11.10
N VAL A 282 -13.83 -17.83 10.49
CA VAL A 282 -14.42 -16.72 9.72
C VAL A 282 -14.70 -17.10 8.26
N VAL A 283 -14.01 -18.09 7.70
CA VAL A 283 -14.20 -18.53 6.30
C VAL A 283 -15.60 -19.15 6.07
N GLY A 284 -16.26 -19.66 7.12
CA GLY A 284 -17.65 -20.16 7.04
C GLY A 284 -18.72 -19.10 7.31
N ALA A 285 -18.36 -17.96 7.93
CA ALA A 285 -19.29 -16.88 8.19
C ALA A 285 -19.24 -15.89 7.02
N GLY A 286 -19.88 -16.26 5.90
CA GLY A 286 -20.17 -15.31 4.83
C GLY A 286 -20.70 -14.03 5.47
N SER A 287 -20.12 -12.88 5.11
CA SER A 287 -20.43 -11.60 5.75
C SER A 287 -21.95 -11.49 5.84
N ARG A 288 -22.51 -11.41 7.05
CA ARG A 288 -23.94 -11.15 7.23
C ARG A 288 -24.20 -9.80 6.58
N ALA A 289 -24.58 -9.81 5.31
CA ALA A 289 -24.98 -8.64 4.58
C ALA A 289 -26.22 -8.14 5.31
N LYS A 290 -26.06 -7.10 6.13
CA LYS A 290 -27.18 -6.43 6.76
C LYS A 290 -27.99 -5.86 5.59
N ALA A 291 -29.12 -6.48 5.28
CA ALA A 291 -30.01 -6.02 4.22
C ALA A 291 -30.43 -4.59 4.60
N SER A 292 -29.84 -3.61 3.91
CA SER A 292 -30.31 -2.23 3.99
C SER A 292 -31.67 -2.20 3.33
N ALA A 293 -32.73 -1.99 4.08
CA ALA A 293 -34.06 -1.77 3.52
C ALA A 293 -34.06 -0.51 2.62
N GLY A 294 -34.70 -0.60 1.45
CA GLY A 294 -34.86 0.51 0.49
C GLY A 294 -34.01 0.39 -0.79
N THR A 295 -34.31 1.23 -1.78
CA THR A 295 -33.65 1.24 -3.11
C THR A 295 -32.31 2.00 -3.12
N GLY A 296 -31.81 2.45 -1.97
CA GLY A 296 -30.55 3.18 -1.85
C GLY A 296 -30.57 4.53 -2.57
N TRP A 297 -29.53 4.82 -3.36
CA TRP A 297 -29.48 6.05 -4.16
C TRP A 297 -30.53 6.08 -5.28
N PHE A 298 -31.00 4.93 -5.76
CA PHE A 298 -32.02 4.88 -6.82
C PHE A 298 -33.35 5.51 -6.39
N GLY A 299 -33.67 5.54 -5.09
CA GLY A 299 -34.86 6.25 -4.59
C GLY A 299 -34.71 7.77 -4.43
N ARG A 300 -33.50 8.32 -4.64
CA ARG A 300 -33.20 9.76 -4.51
C ARG A 300 -32.97 10.48 -5.83
N PHE A 301 -32.70 9.74 -6.90
CA PHE A 301 -32.52 10.30 -8.24
C PHE A 301 -33.83 10.25 -9.04
N PRO A 302 -34.05 11.15 -10.01
CA PRO A 302 -35.24 11.11 -10.85
C PRO A 302 -35.36 9.81 -11.64
N ASP A 303 -36.60 9.38 -11.90
CA ASP A 303 -36.90 8.19 -12.71
C ASP A 303 -36.68 8.47 -14.21
N THR A 304 -35.41 8.59 -14.57
CA THR A 304 -34.92 8.83 -15.93
C THR A 304 -33.68 7.97 -16.17
N PRO A 305 -33.33 7.63 -17.43
CA PRO A 305 -32.11 6.89 -17.72
C PRO A 305 -30.85 7.55 -17.11
N ARG A 306 -30.78 8.89 -17.15
CA ARG A 306 -29.69 9.67 -16.54
C ARG A 306 -29.63 9.49 -15.02
N GLY A 307 -30.77 9.58 -14.35
CA GLY A 307 -30.87 9.45 -12.90
C GLY A 307 -30.51 8.05 -12.41
N ALA A 308 -30.95 7.01 -13.12
CA ALA A 308 -30.58 5.62 -12.81
C ALA A 308 -29.07 5.38 -12.96
N ILE A 309 -28.46 5.92 -14.02
CA ILE A 309 -27.02 5.81 -14.25
C ILE A 309 -26.25 6.57 -13.17
N ALA A 310 -26.68 7.80 -12.83
CA ALA A 310 -26.07 8.60 -11.77
C ALA A 310 -26.15 7.94 -10.39
N ALA A 311 -27.29 7.32 -10.04
CA ALA A 311 -27.45 6.60 -8.79
C ALA A 311 -26.52 5.36 -8.72
N ARG A 312 -26.39 4.63 -9.83
CA ARG A 312 -25.49 3.48 -9.96
C ARG A 312 -24.03 3.90 -9.78
N THR A 313 -23.58 4.89 -10.54
CA THR A 313 -22.19 5.35 -10.51
C THR A 313 -21.84 6.01 -9.18
N LEU A 314 -22.76 6.75 -8.55
CA LEU A 314 -22.57 7.26 -7.19
C LEU A 314 -22.40 6.13 -6.17
N THR A 315 -23.11 5.01 -6.36
CA THR A 315 -22.93 3.82 -5.52
C THR A 315 -21.52 3.23 -5.71
N TYR A 316 -20.97 3.24 -6.93
CA TYR A 316 -19.58 2.84 -7.18
C TYR A 316 -18.58 3.75 -6.48
N TRP A 317 -18.75 5.07 -6.57
CA TRP A 317 -17.89 6.02 -5.87
C TRP A 317 -17.81 5.79 -4.35
N LEU A 318 -18.91 5.34 -3.74
CA LEU A 318 -18.99 5.13 -2.29
C LEU A 318 -18.61 3.72 -1.85
N ARG A 319 -18.62 2.73 -2.74
CA ARG A 319 -18.43 1.32 -2.38
C ARG A 319 -17.23 0.67 -3.06
N ASP A 320 -16.77 1.18 -4.21
CA ASP A 320 -15.70 0.58 -4.99
C ASP A 320 -14.33 1.18 -4.62
N PRO A 321 -13.34 0.36 -4.18
CA PRO A 321 -12.00 0.81 -3.84
C PRO A 321 -11.35 1.59 -4.98
N ARG A 322 -11.62 1.20 -6.23
CA ARG A 322 -11.01 1.80 -7.41
C ARG A 322 -11.39 3.28 -7.54
N TYR A 323 -12.63 3.61 -7.18
CA TYR A 323 -13.13 4.98 -7.14
C TYR A 323 -12.75 5.71 -5.86
N LEU A 324 -12.74 5.04 -4.71
CA LEU A 324 -12.26 5.64 -3.45
C LEU A 324 -10.78 6.06 -3.56
N GLN A 325 -9.98 5.31 -4.33
CA GLN A 325 -8.59 5.65 -4.59
C GLN A 325 -8.41 6.96 -5.36
N SER A 326 -9.28 7.27 -6.33
CA SER A 326 -9.18 8.57 -7.03
C SER A 326 -9.53 9.74 -6.13
N LEU A 327 -10.28 9.53 -5.03
CA LEU A 327 -10.53 10.57 -4.01
C LEU A 327 -9.30 10.86 -3.13
N ILE A 328 -8.32 9.95 -3.05
CA ILE A 328 -7.09 10.16 -2.26
C ILE A 328 -6.31 11.38 -2.77
N VAL A 329 -6.40 11.67 -4.07
CA VAL A 329 -5.81 12.86 -4.70
C VAL A 329 -6.24 14.16 -4.03
N VAL A 330 -7.48 14.25 -3.52
CA VAL A 330 -8.00 15.44 -2.83
C VAL A 330 -7.18 15.77 -1.58
N LEU A 331 -6.68 14.74 -0.89
CA LEU A 331 -5.82 14.91 0.28
C LEU A 331 -4.34 15.03 -0.11
N VAL A 332 -3.88 14.21 -1.05
CA VAL A 332 -2.47 14.12 -1.41
C VAL A 332 -1.97 15.37 -2.11
N MET A 333 -2.74 15.94 -3.06
CA MET A 333 -2.26 17.07 -3.85
C MET A 333 -1.98 18.32 -3.01
N PRO A 334 -2.85 18.75 -2.08
CA PRO A 334 -2.54 19.88 -1.19
C PRO A 334 -1.29 19.65 -0.33
N VAL A 335 -1.07 18.42 0.15
CA VAL A 335 0.12 18.08 0.95
C VAL A 335 1.39 18.17 0.11
N VAL A 336 1.40 17.56 -1.08
CA VAL A 336 2.56 17.59 -1.99
C VAL A 336 2.89 19.02 -2.40
N PHE A 337 1.90 19.78 -2.87
CA PHE A 337 2.11 21.14 -3.33
C PHE A 337 2.40 22.10 -2.17
N GLY A 338 1.83 21.87 -0.98
CA GLY A 338 2.18 22.61 0.23
C GLY A 338 3.63 22.40 0.63
N PHE A 339 4.13 21.16 0.55
CA PHE A 339 5.55 20.88 0.78
C PHE A 339 6.44 21.59 -0.25
N VAL A 340 6.12 21.50 -1.54
CA VAL A 340 6.87 22.21 -2.59
C VAL A 340 6.80 23.73 -2.37
N ALA A 341 5.63 24.26 -2.00
CA ALA A 341 5.45 25.68 -1.73
C ALA A 341 6.37 26.20 -0.63
N VAL A 342 6.52 25.43 0.46
CA VAL A 342 7.42 25.77 1.58
C VAL A 342 8.89 25.71 1.15
N ASN A 343 9.30 24.64 0.45
CA ASN A 343 10.71 24.44 0.06
C ASN A 343 11.17 25.38 -1.05
N SER A 344 10.27 25.75 -1.96
CA SER A 344 10.57 26.65 -3.07
C SER A 344 10.23 28.12 -2.75
N ALA A 345 9.87 28.45 -1.51
CA ALA A 345 9.44 29.79 -1.07
C ALA A 345 8.35 30.41 -1.98
N THR A 346 7.49 29.57 -2.55
CA THR A 346 6.44 29.96 -3.50
C THR A 346 5.06 29.56 -2.95
N PRO A 347 4.49 30.35 -2.01
CA PRO A 347 3.26 29.99 -1.29
C PRO A 347 2.06 29.78 -2.22
N ILE A 348 2.08 30.37 -3.42
CA ILE A 348 1.03 30.23 -4.44
C ILE A 348 0.87 28.81 -4.98
N LEU A 349 1.88 27.94 -4.84
CA LEU A 349 1.76 26.55 -5.27
C LEU A 349 0.72 25.77 -4.46
N LEU A 350 0.52 26.11 -3.18
CA LEU A 350 -0.46 25.41 -2.34
C LEU A 350 -1.90 25.56 -2.89
N PRO A 351 -2.42 26.77 -3.18
CA PRO A 351 -3.69 26.94 -3.91
C PRO A 351 -3.70 26.28 -5.29
N GLY A 352 -2.55 26.28 -5.99
CA GLY A 352 -2.37 25.60 -7.29
C GLY A 352 -2.67 24.10 -7.25
N SER A 353 -2.54 23.45 -6.08
CA SER A 353 -2.95 22.05 -5.89
C SER A 353 -4.40 21.78 -6.27
N THR A 354 -5.29 22.75 -6.06
CA THR A 354 -6.71 22.68 -6.40
C THR A 354 -6.92 22.42 -7.89
N VAL A 355 -6.08 23.03 -8.75
CA VAL A 355 -6.13 22.81 -10.20
C VAL A 355 -5.80 21.37 -10.52
N MET A 356 -4.78 20.80 -9.87
CA MET A 356 -4.40 19.40 -10.06
C MET A 356 -5.50 18.44 -9.57
N VAL A 357 -6.11 18.71 -8.41
CA VAL A 357 -7.28 17.96 -7.92
C VAL A 357 -8.42 18.01 -8.94
N ALA A 358 -8.71 19.19 -9.50
CA ALA A 358 -9.73 19.38 -10.52
C ALA A 358 -9.44 18.60 -11.81
N VAL A 359 -8.20 18.62 -12.32
CA VAL A 359 -7.79 17.84 -13.49
C VAL A 359 -8.06 16.35 -13.24
N LEU A 360 -7.53 15.82 -12.13
CA LEU A 360 -7.53 14.39 -11.85
C LEU A 360 -8.94 13.85 -11.58
N LEU A 361 -9.75 14.56 -10.80
CA LEU A 361 -11.12 14.16 -10.51
C LEU A 361 -12.05 14.29 -11.72
N SER A 362 -11.92 15.35 -12.52
CA SER A 362 -12.78 15.51 -13.70
C SER A 362 -12.46 14.46 -14.75
N LEU A 363 -11.16 14.23 -15.03
CA LEU A 363 -10.73 13.25 -15.99
C LEU A 363 -11.04 11.83 -15.56
N SER A 364 -11.11 11.48 -14.26
CA SER A 364 -11.29 10.09 -13.79
C SER A 364 -12.47 9.34 -14.44
N THR A 365 -13.52 10.06 -14.84
CA THR A 365 -14.67 9.53 -15.60
C THR A 365 -14.29 8.84 -16.92
N PHE A 366 -13.10 9.11 -17.45
CA PHE A 366 -12.59 8.48 -18.66
C PHE A 366 -12.42 6.96 -18.54
N THR A 367 -12.28 6.45 -17.31
CA THR A 367 -12.16 5.02 -16.99
C THR A 367 -13.48 4.34 -16.63
N ASP A 368 -14.58 5.09 -16.53
CA ASP A 368 -15.86 4.55 -16.03
C ASP A 368 -16.43 3.44 -16.92
N VAL A 369 -16.27 3.56 -18.23
CA VAL A 369 -16.71 2.52 -19.18
C VAL A 369 -15.87 1.27 -19.04
N SER A 370 -14.57 1.42 -18.81
CA SER A 370 -13.68 0.29 -18.54
C SER A 370 -14.06 -0.42 -17.24
N TYR A 371 -14.43 0.32 -16.20
CA TYR A 371 -14.81 -0.26 -14.91
C TYR A 371 -16.16 -0.98 -14.91
N ASP A 372 -17.05 -0.64 -15.84
CA ASP A 372 -18.32 -1.35 -16.00
C ASP A 372 -18.16 -2.81 -16.45
N GLY A 373 -17.05 -3.14 -17.12
CA GLY A 373 -16.80 -4.51 -17.57
C GLY A 373 -17.96 -5.06 -18.42
N THR A 374 -18.30 -6.33 -18.21
CA THR A 374 -19.40 -7.00 -18.90
C THR A 374 -20.78 -6.42 -18.57
N ALA A 375 -20.94 -5.70 -17.45
CA ALA A 375 -22.20 -5.06 -17.08
C ALA A 375 -22.60 -3.95 -18.06
N PHE A 376 -21.66 -3.44 -18.85
CA PHE A 376 -21.91 -2.50 -19.95
C PHE A 376 -22.92 -3.04 -20.98
N SER A 377 -23.03 -4.37 -21.13
CA SER A 377 -24.05 -5.03 -21.97
C SER A 377 -25.48 -4.57 -21.66
N THR A 378 -25.79 -4.25 -20.40
CA THR A 378 -27.13 -3.80 -20.00
C THR A 378 -27.51 -2.45 -20.60
N HIS A 379 -26.54 -1.54 -20.80
CA HIS A 379 -26.77 -0.26 -21.45
C HIS A 379 -27.05 -0.44 -22.95
N LEU A 380 -26.37 -1.39 -23.59
CA LEU A 380 -26.58 -1.75 -24.99
C LEU A 380 -27.94 -2.38 -25.23
N LEU A 381 -28.29 -3.40 -24.43
CA LEU A 381 -29.55 -4.14 -24.57
C LEU A 381 -30.78 -3.24 -24.30
N ARG A 382 -30.62 -2.22 -23.46
CA ARG A 382 -31.67 -1.23 -23.18
C ARG A 382 -31.69 -0.06 -24.15
N GLY A 383 -30.75 0.03 -25.09
CA GLY A 383 -30.69 1.11 -26.08
C GLY A 383 -30.50 2.49 -25.44
N VAL A 384 -29.70 2.58 -24.37
CA VAL A 384 -29.43 3.85 -23.67
C VAL A 384 -28.72 4.81 -24.62
N ARG A 385 -29.29 6.00 -24.82
CA ARG A 385 -28.68 7.06 -25.62
C ARG A 385 -27.36 7.50 -24.98
N GLY A 386 -26.33 7.71 -25.79
CA GLY A 386 -25.01 8.12 -25.32
C GLY A 386 -25.05 9.40 -24.49
N ILE A 387 -25.94 10.33 -24.82
CA ILE A 387 -26.11 11.58 -24.06
C ILE A 387 -26.59 11.33 -22.64
N ASP A 388 -27.47 10.35 -22.44
CA ASP A 388 -28.02 10.01 -21.13
C ASP A 388 -27.01 9.26 -20.28
N ASP A 389 -26.23 8.38 -20.91
CA ASP A 389 -25.14 7.67 -20.25
C ASP A 389 -24.02 8.62 -19.78
N ARG A 390 -23.53 9.50 -20.67
CA ARG A 390 -22.46 10.45 -20.33
C ARG A 390 -22.89 11.43 -19.24
N LEU A 391 -24.08 12.03 -19.36
CA LEU A 391 -24.58 12.97 -18.36
C LEU A 391 -24.85 12.30 -17.02
N GLY A 392 -25.33 11.06 -16.99
CA GLY A 392 -25.51 10.31 -15.74
C GLY A 392 -24.20 10.08 -14.99
N ARG A 393 -23.14 9.66 -15.69
CA ARG A 393 -21.80 9.48 -15.10
C ARG A 393 -21.22 10.80 -14.58
N ILE A 394 -21.27 11.84 -15.41
CA ILE A 394 -20.81 13.18 -15.02
C ILE A 394 -21.58 13.68 -13.80
N TRP A 395 -22.90 13.52 -13.74
CA TRP A 395 -23.70 13.99 -12.62
C TRP A 395 -23.22 13.39 -11.30
N SER A 396 -22.99 12.08 -11.25
CA SER A 396 -22.48 11.43 -10.05
C SER A 396 -21.09 11.91 -9.65
N ASN A 397 -20.18 12.09 -10.61
CA ASN A 397 -18.83 12.57 -10.33
C ASN A 397 -18.86 14.04 -9.89
N ALA A 398 -19.62 14.90 -10.57
CA ALA A 398 -19.77 16.31 -10.23
C ALA A 398 -20.32 16.52 -8.81
N LEU A 399 -21.24 15.66 -8.36
CA LEU A 399 -21.79 15.71 -6.99
C LEU A 399 -20.71 15.50 -5.91
N LEU A 400 -19.63 14.79 -6.23
CA LEU A 400 -18.50 14.56 -5.31
C LEU A 400 -17.34 15.52 -5.59
N ALA A 401 -16.93 15.65 -6.84
CA ALA A 401 -15.77 16.42 -7.25
C ALA A 401 -15.95 17.91 -7.02
N VAL A 402 -17.09 18.51 -7.40
CA VAL A 402 -17.27 19.97 -7.30
C VAL A 402 -17.21 20.46 -5.84
N PRO A 403 -17.94 19.86 -4.88
CA PRO A 403 -17.81 20.27 -3.48
C PRO A 403 -16.40 20.09 -2.91
N LEU A 404 -15.71 19.00 -3.26
CA LEU A 404 -14.35 18.74 -2.79
C LEU A 404 -13.33 19.72 -3.38
N ILE A 405 -13.45 20.05 -4.67
CA ILE A 405 -12.60 21.04 -5.34
C ILE A 405 -12.81 22.42 -4.71
N LEU A 406 -14.07 22.83 -4.46
CA LEU A 406 -14.36 24.11 -3.80
C LEU A 406 -13.84 24.15 -2.37
N LEU A 407 -13.99 23.07 -1.61
CA LEU A 407 -13.44 22.96 -0.25
C LEU A 407 -11.92 23.14 -0.26
N VAL A 408 -11.21 22.44 -1.15
CA VAL A 408 -9.76 22.57 -1.29
C VAL A 408 -9.37 23.98 -1.73
N ALA A 409 -10.08 24.57 -2.70
CA ALA A 409 -9.84 25.94 -3.17
C ALA A 409 -9.90 26.94 -2.00
N VAL A 410 -11.00 26.92 -1.24
CA VAL A 410 -11.20 27.85 -0.13
C VAL A 410 -10.21 27.60 1.00
N ALA A 411 -9.98 26.33 1.38
CA ALA A 411 -9.07 25.99 2.47
C ALA A 411 -7.62 26.37 2.14
N THR A 412 -7.13 26.04 0.95
CA THR A 412 -5.75 26.35 0.54
C THR A 412 -5.52 27.84 0.36
N THR A 413 -6.50 28.57 -0.20
CA THR A 413 -6.43 30.03 -0.29
C THR A 413 -6.48 30.71 1.09
N ALA A 414 -7.28 30.19 2.02
CA ALA A 414 -7.35 30.70 3.39
C ALA A 414 -6.03 30.52 4.15
N ILE A 415 -5.37 29.37 3.99
CA ILE A 415 -4.05 29.08 4.60
C ILE A 415 -2.99 30.07 4.11
N VAL A 416 -3.01 30.42 2.82
CA VAL A 416 -2.05 31.37 2.23
C VAL A 416 -2.43 32.84 2.53
N GLY A 417 -3.68 33.11 2.92
CA GLY A 417 -4.18 34.46 3.20
C GLY A 417 -4.40 35.31 1.95
N ARG A 418 -4.49 34.69 0.76
CA ARG A 418 -4.57 35.39 -0.54
C ARG A 418 -5.92 35.25 -1.24
N PHE A 419 -6.96 35.75 -0.58
CA PHE A 419 -8.33 35.74 -1.13
C PHE A 419 -8.49 36.60 -2.39
N ASP A 420 -7.56 37.53 -2.65
CA ASP A 420 -7.46 38.30 -3.90
C ASP A 420 -7.37 37.41 -5.15
N GLN A 421 -6.76 36.22 -5.04
CA GLN A 421 -6.56 35.30 -6.16
C GLN A 421 -7.63 34.21 -6.26
N LEU A 422 -8.60 34.18 -5.35
CA LEU A 422 -9.67 33.18 -5.36
C LEU A 422 -10.48 33.19 -6.67
N PRO A 423 -10.85 34.35 -7.26
CA PRO A 423 -11.56 34.37 -8.55
C PRO A 423 -10.73 33.74 -9.68
N THR A 424 -9.41 34.01 -9.72
CA THR A 424 -8.48 33.40 -10.69
C THR A 424 -8.45 31.89 -10.55
N LEU A 425 -8.31 31.39 -9.31
CA LEU A 425 -8.28 29.96 -9.01
C LEU A 425 -9.59 29.27 -9.39
N LEU A 426 -10.73 29.87 -9.04
CA LEU A 426 -12.06 29.37 -9.38
C LEU A 426 -12.30 29.35 -10.90
N GLY A 427 -11.82 30.36 -11.63
CA GLY A 427 -11.89 30.38 -13.09
C GLY A 427 -11.11 29.25 -13.73
N LEU A 428 -9.85 29.10 -13.33
CA LEU A 428 -8.98 28.05 -13.86
C LEU A 428 -9.51 26.65 -13.51
N THR A 429 -9.93 26.43 -12.26
CA THR A 429 -10.50 25.15 -11.83
C THR A 429 -11.84 24.85 -12.49
N ALA A 430 -12.69 25.86 -12.74
CA ALA A 430 -13.94 25.69 -13.48
C ALA A 430 -13.67 25.28 -14.95
N SER A 431 -12.72 25.94 -15.61
CA SER A 431 -12.29 25.60 -16.97
C SER A 431 -11.84 24.14 -17.06
N VAL A 432 -10.95 23.75 -16.14
CA VAL A 432 -10.37 22.42 -16.09
C VAL A 432 -11.40 21.35 -15.71
N THR A 433 -12.30 21.63 -14.76
CA THR A 433 -13.28 20.65 -14.29
C THR A 433 -14.33 20.37 -15.37
N LEU A 434 -14.92 21.43 -15.93
CA LEU A 434 -15.93 21.31 -16.99
C LEU A 434 -15.31 20.79 -18.29
N GLY A 435 -14.12 21.30 -18.64
CA GLY A 435 -13.33 20.83 -19.78
C GLY A 435 -12.96 19.36 -19.64
N GLY A 436 -12.54 18.94 -18.44
CA GLY A 436 -12.17 17.57 -18.13
C GLY A 436 -13.33 16.60 -18.29
N PHE A 437 -14.54 16.94 -17.83
CA PHE A 437 -15.74 16.14 -18.09
C PHE A 437 -16.06 16.01 -19.58
N GLY A 438 -15.88 17.09 -20.36
CA GLY A 438 -16.06 17.09 -21.81
C GLY A 438 -15.04 16.17 -22.50
N VAL A 439 -13.75 16.35 -22.20
CA VAL A 439 -12.65 15.54 -22.76
C VAL A 439 -12.81 14.07 -22.38
N ALA A 440 -13.06 13.78 -21.10
CA ALA A 440 -13.27 12.42 -20.62
C ALA A 440 -14.45 11.72 -21.31
N SER A 441 -15.52 12.46 -21.62
CA SER A 441 -16.68 11.93 -22.37
C SER A 441 -16.33 11.47 -23.78
N VAL A 442 -15.41 12.18 -24.45
CA VAL A 442 -14.90 11.81 -25.79
C VAL A 442 -13.91 10.66 -25.68
N CYS A 443 -12.91 10.78 -24.81
CA CYS A 443 -11.83 9.82 -24.67
C CYS A 443 -12.32 8.42 -24.26
N SER A 444 -13.27 8.35 -23.32
CA SER A 444 -13.89 7.09 -22.90
C SER A 444 -14.75 6.40 -23.97
N ALA A 445 -15.18 7.13 -25.01
CA ALA A 445 -15.87 6.57 -26.16
C ALA A 445 -14.90 6.15 -27.29
N LEU A 446 -13.66 6.61 -27.26
CA LEU A 446 -12.62 6.28 -28.24
C LEU A 446 -11.73 5.11 -27.79
N PHE A 447 -11.36 5.11 -26.50
CA PHE A 447 -10.40 4.18 -25.92
C PHE A 447 -10.99 3.49 -24.69
N VAL A 448 -10.77 2.18 -24.60
CA VAL A 448 -11.07 1.42 -23.38
C VAL A 448 -9.74 1.18 -22.67
N MET A 449 -9.55 1.87 -21.56
CA MET A 449 -8.33 1.72 -20.75
C MET A 449 -8.29 0.33 -20.13
N PRO A 450 -7.13 -0.36 -20.15
CA PRO A 450 -6.95 -1.61 -19.44
C PRO A 450 -6.97 -1.33 -17.94
N VAL A 451 -8.07 -1.71 -17.29
CA VAL A 451 -8.27 -1.49 -15.85
C VAL A 451 -8.23 -2.81 -15.06
N PRO A 452 -7.90 -2.76 -13.76
CA PRO A 452 -8.07 -3.88 -12.85
C PRO A 452 -9.54 -4.33 -12.80
N GLN A 453 -9.76 -5.65 -12.91
CA GLN A 453 -11.11 -6.20 -12.87
C GLN A 453 -11.65 -6.21 -11.44
N SER A 454 -12.97 -6.37 -11.33
CA SER A 454 -13.65 -6.41 -10.03
C SER A 454 -13.08 -7.54 -9.16
N GLY A 455 -12.52 -7.18 -8.00
CA GLY A 455 -11.91 -8.13 -7.05
C GLY A 455 -10.38 -8.25 -7.17
N GLU A 456 -9.78 -7.76 -8.24
CA GLU A 456 -8.32 -7.61 -8.35
C GLU A 456 -7.82 -6.43 -7.52
N SER A 457 -6.52 -6.45 -7.18
CA SER A 457 -5.90 -5.27 -6.56
C SER A 457 -5.87 -4.12 -7.56
N PRO A 458 -6.26 -2.90 -7.15
CA PRO A 458 -6.23 -1.73 -8.04
C PRO A 458 -4.83 -1.34 -8.58
N PHE A 459 -3.77 -1.88 -7.99
CA PHE A 459 -2.38 -1.61 -8.38
C PHE A 459 -1.77 -2.67 -9.32
N ILE A 460 -2.55 -3.68 -9.72
CA ILE A 460 -2.09 -4.66 -10.71
C ILE A 460 -2.22 -4.04 -12.10
N SER A 461 -1.07 -3.80 -12.72
CA SER A 461 -0.98 -3.40 -14.13
C SER A 461 -1.04 -4.65 -15.02
N LYS A 462 -1.93 -4.64 -16.01
CA LYS A 462 -1.98 -5.73 -17.01
C LYS A 462 -0.74 -5.67 -17.91
N PRO A 463 -0.05 -6.80 -18.17
CA PRO A 463 1.08 -6.83 -19.09
C PRO A 463 0.71 -6.29 -20.47
N GLY A 464 1.54 -5.41 -21.05
CA GLY A 464 1.30 -4.81 -22.38
C GLY A 464 0.36 -3.60 -22.42
N ALA A 465 -0.27 -3.24 -21.30
CA ALA A 465 -1.18 -2.09 -21.17
C ALA A 465 -0.50 -0.70 -21.22
N GLY A 466 0.82 -0.64 -21.02
CA GLY A 466 1.55 0.59 -20.74
C GLY A 466 1.43 1.63 -21.86
N MET A 467 1.74 1.25 -23.11
CA MET A 467 1.77 2.20 -24.23
C MET A 467 0.39 2.79 -24.55
N LEU A 468 -0.66 1.96 -24.58
CA LEU A 468 -2.02 2.42 -24.84
C LEU A 468 -2.51 3.35 -23.71
N SER A 469 -2.17 3.04 -22.46
CA SER A 469 -2.51 3.87 -21.31
C SER A 469 -1.79 5.20 -21.32
N MET A 470 -0.50 5.20 -21.68
CA MET A 470 0.28 6.44 -21.81
C MET A 470 -0.26 7.34 -22.92
N VAL A 471 -0.59 6.79 -24.09
CA VAL A 471 -1.17 7.56 -25.20
C VAL A 471 -2.55 8.11 -24.82
N GLY A 472 -3.41 7.27 -24.22
CA GLY A 472 -4.74 7.70 -23.78
C GLY A 472 -4.69 8.80 -22.71
N MET A 473 -3.79 8.67 -21.74
CA MET A 473 -3.55 9.70 -20.74
C MET A 473 -2.98 10.96 -21.39
N ALA A 474 -1.85 10.87 -22.09
CA ALA A 474 -1.20 12.02 -22.73
C ALA A 474 -2.17 12.77 -23.66
N GLY A 475 -2.99 12.05 -24.44
CA GLY A 475 -4.02 12.65 -25.28
C GLY A 475 -5.09 13.38 -24.48
N SER A 476 -5.59 12.80 -23.38
CA SER A 476 -6.62 13.40 -22.52
C SER A 476 -6.10 14.63 -21.76
N TYR A 477 -4.95 14.51 -21.09
CA TYR A 477 -4.31 15.62 -20.36
C TYR A 477 -3.85 16.71 -21.33
N GLY A 478 -3.27 16.34 -22.46
CA GLY A 478 -2.82 17.27 -23.50
C GLY A 478 -4.00 18.06 -24.08
N SER A 479 -5.08 17.37 -24.44
CA SER A 479 -6.29 18.00 -24.98
C SER A 479 -6.93 18.94 -23.95
N LEU A 480 -7.03 18.52 -22.68
CA LEU A 480 -7.53 19.39 -21.61
C LEU A 480 -6.66 20.64 -21.41
N THR A 481 -5.34 20.49 -21.48
CA THR A 481 -4.39 21.61 -21.36
C THR A 481 -4.59 22.60 -22.49
N VAL A 482 -4.64 22.11 -23.74
CA VAL A 482 -4.84 22.94 -24.94
C VAL A 482 -6.18 23.68 -24.86
N LEU A 483 -7.25 22.99 -24.50
CA LEU A 483 -8.58 23.57 -24.39
C LEU A 483 -8.71 24.56 -23.22
N SER A 484 -7.85 24.44 -22.20
CA SER A 484 -7.80 25.35 -21.05
C SER A 484 -6.81 26.51 -21.23
N LEU A 485 -6.12 26.60 -22.37
CA LEU A 485 -5.12 27.66 -22.64
C LEU A 485 -5.65 29.08 -22.43
N PRO A 486 -6.89 29.44 -22.82
CA PRO A 486 -7.42 30.78 -22.55
C PRO A 486 -7.44 31.10 -21.05
N ALA A 487 -7.98 30.20 -20.23
CA ALA A 487 -8.04 30.37 -18.78
C ALA A 487 -6.64 30.37 -18.14
N ILE A 488 -5.73 29.53 -18.63
CA ILE A 488 -4.32 29.50 -18.19
C ILE A 488 -3.63 30.83 -18.51
N GLY A 489 -3.82 31.36 -19.72
CA GLY A 489 -3.23 32.62 -20.16
C GLY A 489 -3.68 33.81 -19.32
N PHE A 490 -5.00 33.94 -19.09
CA PHE A 490 -5.53 34.97 -18.20
C PHE A 490 -5.09 34.79 -16.74
N SER A 491 -4.99 33.54 -16.26
CA SER A 491 -4.47 33.25 -14.92
C SER A 491 -3.01 33.67 -14.76
N ILE A 492 -2.18 33.43 -15.77
CA ILE A 492 -0.76 33.85 -15.77
C ILE A 492 -0.69 35.38 -15.82
N ALA A 493 -1.48 36.03 -16.69
CA ALA A 493 -1.53 37.48 -16.78
C ALA A 493 -1.97 38.13 -15.46
N ALA A 494 -2.99 37.57 -14.79
CA ALA A 494 -3.43 38.01 -13.47
C ALA A 494 -2.33 37.85 -12.41
N GLY A 495 -1.56 36.76 -12.47
CA GLY A 495 -0.44 36.50 -11.56
C GLY A 495 0.75 37.45 -11.75
N ILE A 496 1.05 37.85 -12.99
CA ILE A 496 2.18 38.74 -13.32
C ILE A 496 1.84 40.21 -13.04
N THR A 497 0.65 40.65 -13.46
CA THR A 497 0.25 42.06 -13.39
C THR A 497 -0.30 42.47 -12.02
N GLY A 498 -0.88 41.54 -11.26
CA GLY A 498 -1.53 41.83 -9.99
C GLY A 498 -2.84 42.61 -10.09
N GLU A 499 -3.36 42.82 -11.30
CA GLU A 499 -4.56 43.63 -11.54
C GLU A 499 -5.84 42.88 -11.16
N ALA A 500 -6.69 43.51 -10.33
CA ALA A 500 -7.89 42.87 -9.80
C ALA A 500 -8.91 42.47 -10.88
N TRP A 501 -9.02 43.26 -11.95
CA TRP A 501 -9.95 42.97 -13.05
C TRP A 501 -9.57 41.69 -13.80
N LEU A 502 -8.29 41.34 -13.89
CA LEU A 502 -7.81 40.12 -14.54
C LEU A 502 -8.20 38.85 -13.79
N ALA A 503 -8.37 38.92 -12.47
CA ALA A 503 -8.85 37.79 -11.69
C ALA A 503 -10.30 37.44 -12.04
N TRP A 504 -11.16 38.45 -12.18
CA TRP A 504 -12.56 38.29 -12.56
C TRP A 504 -12.74 37.90 -14.03
N THR A 505 -11.89 38.41 -14.93
CA THR A 505 -11.92 37.94 -16.34
C THR A 505 -11.45 36.50 -16.45
N THR A 506 -10.46 36.06 -15.67
CA THR A 506 -10.08 34.64 -15.61
C THR A 506 -11.26 33.77 -15.18
N LEU A 507 -12.04 34.22 -14.19
CA LEU A 507 -13.27 33.54 -13.76
C LEU A 507 -14.28 33.40 -14.91
N ALA A 508 -14.62 34.53 -15.56
CA ALA A 508 -15.57 34.55 -16.66
C ALA A 508 -15.11 33.68 -17.85
N VAL A 509 -13.88 33.88 -18.30
CA VAL A 509 -13.29 33.13 -19.43
C VAL A 509 -13.20 31.64 -19.09
N GLY A 510 -12.80 31.29 -17.87
CA GLY A 510 -12.69 29.90 -17.45
C GLY A 510 -14.03 29.17 -17.42
N VAL A 511 -15.08 29.80 -16.88
CA VAL A 511 -16.43 29.24 -16.87
C VAL A 511 -16.98 29.08 -18.29
N ILE A 512 -16.82 30.11 -19.14
CA ILE A 512 -17.32 30.08 -20.53
C ILE A 512 -16.59 28.99 -21.33
N THR A 513 -15.25 28.99 -21.28
CA THR A 513 -14.43 28.01 -22.02
C THR A 513 -14.74 26.59 -21.55
N GLY A 514 -14.80 26.38 -20.23
CA GLY A 514 -15.18 25.10 -19.63
C GLY A 514 -16.57 24.64 -20.08
N ALA A 515 -17.58 25.51 -20.04
CA ALA A 515 -18.94 25.18 -20.43
C ALA A 515 -19.09 24.84 -21.92
N VAL A 516 -18.36 25.55 -22.80
CA VAL A 516 -18.31 25.26 -24.24
C VAL A 516 -17.69 23.88 -24.48
N VAL A 517 -16.52 23.61 -23.89
CA VAL A 517 -15.83 22.33 -24.02
C VAL A 517 -16.67 21.19 -23.45
N PHE A 518 -17.30 21.41 -22.29
CA PHE A 518 -18.23 20.45 -21.69
C PHE A 518 -19.36 20.09 -22.66
N THR A 519 -20.06 21.09 -23.19
CA THR A 519 -21.24 20.89 -24.05
C THR A 519 -20.87 20.18 -25.34
N ILE A 520 -19.77 20.60 -25.99
CA ILE A 520 -19.29 20.00 -27.24
C ILE A 520 -18.77 18.59 -26.97
N GLY A 521 -17.92 18.41 -25.95
CA GLY A 521 -17.31 17.13 -25.62
C GLY A 521 -18.33 16.07 -25.23
N VAL A 522 -19.35 16.43 -24.45
CA VAL A 522 -20.44 15.50 -24.09
C VAL A 522 -21.26 15.12 -25.32
N ARG A 523 -21.65 16.07 -26.18
CA ARG A 523 -22.41 15.78 -27.41
C ARG A 523 -21.60 14.93 -28.39
N TRP A 524 -20.32 15.24 -28.54
CA TRP A 524 -19.45 14.51 -29.45
C TRP A 524 -19.13 13.11 -28.93
N GLY A 525 -18.81 12.97 -27.64
CA GLY A 525 -18.62 11.69 -26.97
C GLY A 525 -19.88 10.82 -27.02
N ALA A 526 -21.05 11.41 -26.83
CA ALA A 526 -22.34 10.74 -26.99
C ALA A 526 -22.56 10.23 -28.43
N ALA A 527 -22.25 11.04 -29.45
CA ALA A 527 -22.38 10.63 -30.84
C ALA A 527 -21.40 9.50 -31.22
N ILE A 528 -20.17 9.53 -30.68
CA ILE A 528 -19.21 8.43 -30.87
C ILE A 528 -19.71 7.17 -30.18
N TYR A 529 -20.20 7.30 -28.96
CA TYR A 529 -20.79 6.21 -28.19
C TYR A 529 -21.93 5.55 -28.98
N ASP A 530 -22.90 6.32 -29.46
CA ASP A 530 -24.06 5.78 -30.20
C ASP A 530 -23.65 5.04 -31.48
N ARG A 531 -22.55 5.44 -32.12
CA ARG A 531 -22.02 4.79 -33.34
C ARG A 531 -21.17 3.57 -33.07
N ARG A 532 -20.44 3.54 -31.95
CA ARG A 532 -19.41 2.52 -31.65
C ARG A 532 -19.74 1.66 -30.43
N ALA A 533 -20.95 1.74 -29.90
CA ALA A 533 -21.35 1.04 -28.69
C ALA A 533 -21.03 -0.48 -28.72
N PRO A 534 -21.29 -1.22 -29.82
CA PRO A 534 -20.94 -2.65 -29.92
C PRO A 534 -19.42 -2.91 -29.92
N GLU A 535 -18.64 -2.07 -30.63
CA GLU A 535 -17.18 -2.17 -30.66
C GLU A 535 -16.55 -1.88 -29.30
N LEU A 536 -17.09 -0.89 -28.58
CA LEU A 536 -16.69 -0.56 -27.21
C LEU A 536 -16.90 -1.76 -26.29
N TYR A 537 -18.06 -2.42 -26.38
CA TYR A 537 -18.33 -3.62 -25.58
C TYR A 537 -17.38 -4.76 -25.91
N ALA A 538 -17.13 -5.04 -27.19
CA ALA A 538 -16.17 -6.07 -27.59
C ALA A 538 -14.77 -5.83 -26.99
N ARG A 539 -14.32 -4.57 -26.96
CA ARG A 539 -13.04 -4.19 -26.33
C ARG A 539 -13.06 -4.34 -24.81
N VAL A 540 -14.15 -3.98 -24.14
CA VAL A 540 -14.30 -4.15 -22.68
C VAL A 540 -14.28 -5.63 -22.31
N VAL A 541 -14.96 -6.49 -23.06
CA VAL A 541 -14.97 -7.94 -22.84
C VAL A 541 -13.57 -8.54 -23.03
N ALA A 542 -12.83 -8.11 -24.04
CA ALA A 542 -11.47 -8.60 -24.30
C ALA A 542 -10.45 -8.27 -23.19
N GLN A 543 -10.80 -7.39 -22.24
CA GLN A 543 -9.96 -7.12 -21.08
C GLN A 543 -10.21 -8.07 -19.91
N GLY A 544 -11.39 -8.68 -19.81
CA GLY A 544 -11.73 -9.65 -18.76
C GLY A 544 -11.26 -11.04 -19.16
#